data_AF-A0A6V7KAR2-F1
#
_entry.id   AF-A0A6V7KAR2-F1
#
_cell.length_a   1.000
_cell.length_b   1.000
_cell.length_c   1.000
_cell.angle_alpha   90.00
_cell.angle_beta   90.00
_cell.angle_gamma   90.00
#
_symmetry.space_group_name_H-M   'P 1'
#
loop_
_entity.id
_entity.type
_entity.pdbx_description
1 polymer ?
#
loop_
_entity_poly.entity_id
_entity_poly.type
_entity_poly.pdbx_seq_one_letter_code
_entity_poly.pdbx_strand_id
1 'polypeptide(L)' 'DNYGFVTFAYKNDAYEAVEHGNDDITQPRYDLCFGGRRAFCKVKYADL' A
#
# COMPACT_ATOMS: atom_id res chain seq x y z
N ASP A 1 -9.05 -8.66 -8.36
CA ASP A 1 -8.49 -7.60 -7.51
C ASP A 1 -6.99 -7.78 -7.40
N ASN A 2 -6.24 -6.70 -7.63
CA ASN A 2 -4.79 -6.69 -7.58
C ASN A 2 -4.39 -5.85 -6.36
N TYR A 3 -3.89 -6.51 -5.32
CA TYR A 3 -3.38 -5.86 -4.12
C TYR A 3 -1.90 -6.18 -3.97
N GLY A 4 -1.13 -5.16 -3.58
CA GLY A 4 0.25 -5.30 -3.13
C GLY A 4 0.35 -4.94 -1.66
N PHE A 5 1.33 -5.51 -0.97
CA PHE A 5 1.70 -5.09 0.37
C PHE A 5 3.10 -4.51 0.31
N VAL A 6 3.30 -3.37 0.97
CA VAL A 6 4.60 -2.73 1.14
C VAL A 6 4.86 -2.61 2.63
N THR A 7 6.04 -3.02 3.07
CA THR A 7 6.45 -2.89 4.48
C THR A 7 7.59 -1.89 4.57
N PHE A 8 7.35 -0.78 5.24
CA PHE A 8 8.36 0.24 5.49
C PHE A 8 9.19 -0.11 6.73
N ALA A 9 10.48 0.24 6.71
CA ALA A 9 11.35 0.09 7.87
C ALA A 9 10.98 1.08 8.99
N TYR A 10 10.47 2.25 8.62
CA TYR A 10 10.09 3.30 9.55
C TYR A 10 8.59 3.62 9.46
N LYS A 11 8.02 3.94 10.62
CA LYS A 11 6.61 4.33 10.73
C LYS A 11 6.31 5.53 9.82
N ASN A 12 7.11 6.60 9.93
CA ASN A 12 6.81 7.87 9.25
C ASN A 12 6.68 7.71 7.74
N ASP A 13 7.58 6.93 7.11
CA ASP A 13 7.52 6.64 5.67
C ASP A 13 6.20 5.99 5.25
N ALA A 14 5.64 5.14 6.11
CA ALA A 14 4.35 4.51 5.84
C ALA A 14 3.18 5.51 5.93
N TYR A 15 3.26 6.53 6.78
CA TYR A 15 2.25 7.60 6.84
C TYR A 15 2.36 8.51 5.63
N GLU A 16 3.58 8.95 5.29
CA GLU A 16 3.85 9.76 4.10
C GLU A 16 3.33 9.08 2.84
N ALA A 17 3.57 7.77 2.69
CA ALA A 17 3.07 7.01 1.54
C ALA A 17 1.54 6.99 1.45
N VAL A 18 0.82 6.87 2.58
CA VAL A 18 -0.65 6.88 2.58
C VAL A 18 -1.21 8.27 2.28
N GLU A 19 -0.57 9.32 2.79
CA GLU A 19 -1.02 10.71 2.61
C GLU A 19 -0.71 11.25 1.21
N HIS A 20 0.49 10.95 0.69
CA HIS A 20 1.04 11.57 -0.52
C HIS A 20 1.27 10.60 -1.68
N GLY A 21 1.03 9.29 -1.50
CA GLY A 21 1.31 8.28 -2.52
C GLY A 21 0.49 8.40 -3.81
N ASN A 22 -0.51 9.29 -3.85
CA ASN A 22 -1.36 9.56 -5.02
C ASN A 22 -1.28 11.02 -5.49
N ASP A 23 -0.31 11.81 -5.03
CA ASP A 23 -0.20 13.23 -5.36
C ASP A 23 0.25 13.46 -6.81
N ASP A 24 1.05 12.53 -7.35
CA ASP A 24 1.50 12.58 -8.74
C ASP A 24 0.39 12.10 -9.69
N ILE A 25 -0.28 13.05 -10.33
CA ILE A 25 -1.37 12.80 -11.29
C ILE A 25 -0.92 12.06 -12.56
N THR A 26 0.40 11.99 -12.82
CA THR A 26 0.94 11.25 -13.98
C THR A 26 1.05 9.75 -13.72
N GLN A 27 0.92 9.33 -12.46
CA GLN A 27 0.98 7.92 -12.06
C GLN A 27 -0.40 7.32 -11.81
N PRO A 28 -0.54 5.99 -11.89
CA PRO A 28 -1.78 5.32 -11.56
C PRO A 28 -2.17 5.60 -10.11
N ARG A 29 -3.47 5.86 -9.89
CA ARG A 29 -4.01 6.07 -8.55
C ARG A 29 -4.33 4.72 -7.89
N TYR A 30 -3.93 4.56 -6.64
CA TYR A 30 -4.17 3.37 -5.83
C TYR A 30 -5.06 3.69 -4.63
N ASP A 31 -5.79 2.69 -4.15
CA ASP A 31 -6.45 2.76 -2.84
C ASP A 31 -5.41 2.38 -1.76
N LEU A 32 -4.97 3.37 -0.99
CA LEU A 32 -3.90 3.23 0.00
C LEU A 32 -4.52 3.25 1.40
N CYS A 33 -4.33 2.16 2.14
CA CYS A 33 -4.80 2.07 3.52
C CYS A 33 -3.85 1.23 4.38
N PHE A 34 -3.82 1.55 5.67
CA PHE A 34 -3.20 0.67 6.66
C PHE A 34 -4.05 -0.58 6.82
N GLY A 35 -3.47 -1.74 6.54
CA GLY A 35 -4.12 -3.03 6.70
C GLY A 35 -3.24 -4.00 7.49
N GLY A 36 -3.88 -4.89 8.24
CA GLY A 36 -3.18 -6.07 8.75
C GLY A 36 -3.04 -7.10 7.63
N ARG A 37 -1.84 -7.70 7.47
CA ARG A 37 -1.54 -8.80 6.51
C ARG A 37 -2.59 -9.95 6.52
N ARG A 38 -3.42 -10.06 7.57
CA ARG A 38 -4.38 -11.15 7.78
C ARG A 38 -5.82 -10.86 7.33
N ALA A 39 -6.19 -9.62 6.99
CA ALA A 39 -7.57 -9.31 6.59
C ALA A 39 -7.90 -9.68 5.13
N PHE A 40 -6.88 -9.89 4.28
CA PHE A 40 -7.04 -9.99 2.82
C PHE A 40 -6.63 -11.35 2.21
N CYS A 41 -6.13 -12.30 3.00
CA CYS A 41 -5.58 -13.55 2.47
C CYS A 41 -6.66 -14.58 2.10
N LYS A 42 -7.23 -14.46 0.89
CA LYS A 42 -7.80 -15.59 0.12
C LYS A 42 -7.17 -15.75 -1.27
N VAL A 43 -6.28 -14.86 -1.70
CA VAL A 43 -5.68 -14.85 -3.05
C VAL A 43 -4.17 -14.58 -3.02
N LYS A 44 -3.49 -15.00 -4.09
CA LYS A 44 -2.05 -14.77 -4.32
C LYS A 44 -1.76 -13.27 -4.30
N TYR A 45 -0.81 -12.84 -3.48
CA TYR A 45 -0.28 -11.48 -3.46
C TYR A 45 1.22 -11.50 -3.76
N ALA A 46 1.75 -10.38 -4.22
CA ALA A 46 3.19 -10.13 -4.30
C ALA A 46 3.59 -9.28 -3.08
N ASP A 47 4.61 -9.71 -2.36
CA ASP A 47 5.32 -8.88 -1.38
C ASP A 47 6.37 -8.09 -2.18
N LEU A 48 6.32 -6.76 -2.13
CA LEU A 48 7.23 -5.87 -2.86
C LEU A 48 8.26 -5.27 -1.91
#